data_AF-A0A535RCE3-F1
#
_entry.id   AF-A0A535RCE3-F1
#
_cell.length_a   1.000
_cell.length_b   1.000
_cell.length_c   1.000
_cell.angle_alpha   90.00
_cell.angle_beta   90.00
_cell.angle_gamma   90.00
#
_symmetry.space_group_name_H-M   'P 1'
#
loop_
_entity.id
_entity.type
_entity.pdbx_description
1 polymer ?
#
loop_
_entity_poly.entity_id
_entity_poly.type
_entity_poly.pdbx_seq_one_letter_code
_entity_poly.pdbx_strand_id
1 'polypeptide(L)'
;MLPLHASTGFLDGIAKDHLGGALALLVLPLAVHFLRGRRSWRDAGGRRQLVACLLAATGLIHLGLVPGHLALPVTSALFLANGILFCGLSVLVLSWRWWRPAALLLLSSTILAYGVYVAAGWESVDDLGGVTKLIELAAFGLTVMPVRPGAFRWTGATAATLLVTLVAGVLAWGGILRDHGGALRQPPSGTPTAADQEAANQFAATTWADLYRYQDASVAVAAGYQPASPEASGTVHYENKAYEGTKRPILDPNRPQGLVYANTRKGPVLLGAMFVLPKEGQRGNDFNGAVGGWHEHPNACVSPVTFTLSGLLTPFGSCPPLSFAIITTPMLHVWRPDMPNGPYGELDDRWVKKIQAGQA
;
A
#
# COMPACT_ATOMS: atom_id res chain seq x y z
N MET A 1 -20.98 22.91 -6.75
CA MET A 1 -21.78 21.68 -6.88
C MET A 1 -20.92 20.66 -7.62
N LEU A 2 -20.15 19.89 -6.87
CA LEU A 2 -19.36 18.76 -7.37
C LEU A 2 -19.96 17.49 -6.76
N PRO A 3 -20.04 16.39 -7.52
CA PRO A 3 -20.95 15.29 -7.25
C PRO A 3 -20.61 14.64 -5.91
N LEU A 4 -21.65 14.42 -5.10
CA LEU A 4 -21.63 13.53 -3.94
C LEU A 4 -21.15 12.17 -4.43
N HIS A 5 -19.87 11.85 -4.21
CA HIS A 5 -19.36 10.52 -4.50
C HIS A 5 -20.00 9.57 -3.50
N ALA A 6 -20.62 8.53 -4.06
CA ALA A 6 -21.18 7.41 -3.33
C ALA A 6 -20.14 6.89 -2.32
N SER A 7 -20.62 6.50 -1.14
CA SER A 7 -19.87 5.69 -0.17
C SER A 7 -19.00 4.67 -0.90
N THR A 8 -17.67 4.81 -0.79
CA THR A 8 -16.73 3.91 -1.46
C THR A 8 -16.90 2.52 -0.86
N GLY A 9 -17.34 1.58 -1.70
CA GLY A 9 -17.56 0.20 -1.29
C GLY A 9 -16.23 -0.52 -1.14
N PHE A 10 -16.22 -1.65 -0.44
CA PHE A 10 -15.11 -2.62 -0.44
C PHE A 10 -14.57 -2.93 -1.85
N LEU A 11 -15.39 -2.75 -2.90
CA LEU A 11 -15.00 -2.96 -4.30
C LEU A 11 -14.02 -1.91 -4.84
N ASP A 12 -13.95 -0.70 -4.26
CA ASP A 12 -13.10 0.39 -4.75
C ASP A 12 -11.64 0.23 -4.31
N GLY A 13 -11.37 -0.54 -3.25
CA GLY A 13 -10.02 -0.85 -2.77
C GLY A 13 -9.45 -2.18 -3.30
N ILE A 14 -10.14 -2.83 -4.23
CA ILE A 14 -9.69 -4.06 -4.90
C ILE A 14 -9.01 -3.68 -6.22
N ALA A 15 -7.80 -4.19 -6.47
CA ALA A 15 -7.12 -3.99 -7.74
C ALA A 15 -7.99 -4.52 -8.89
N LYS A 16 -7.97 -3.85 -10.05
CA LYS A 16 -8.83 -4.24 -11.19
C LYS A 16 -8.62 -5.69 -11.61
N ASP A 17 -7.37 -6.15 -11.56
CA ASP A 17 -6.98 -7.52 -11.90
C ASP A 17 -7.39 -8.54 -10.80
N HIS A 18 -7.81 -8.06 -9.63
CA HIS A 18 -8.26 -8.87 -8.49
C HIS A 18 -9.79 -8.98 -8.38
N LEU A 19 -10.56 -8.19 -9.13
CA LEU A 19 -12.03 -8.22 -9.10
C LEU A 19 -12.61 -9.62 -9.35
N GLY A 20 -11.98 -10.41 -10.22
CA GLY A 20 -12.39 -11.79 -10.49
C GLY A 20 -12.35 -12.69 -9.24
N GLY A 21 -11.37 -12.49 -8.35
CA GLY A 21 -11.26 -13.22 -7.09
C GLY A 21 -12.38 -12.87 -6.11
N ALA A 22 -12.77 -11.59 -6.04
CA ALA A 22 -13.90 -11.15 -5.21
C ALA A 22 -15.23 -11.72 -5.71
N LEU A 23 -15.46 -11.68 -7.02
CA LEU A 23 -16.66 -12.25 -7.64
C LEU A 23 -16.74 -13.77 -7.47
N ALA A 24 -15.60 -14.48 -7.44
CA ALA A 24 -15.58 -15.92 -7.24
C ALA A 24 -16.15 -16.35 -5.87
N LEU A 25 -16.13 -15.47 -4.85
CA LEU A 25 -16.77 -15.75 -3.55
C LEU A 25 -18.29 -15.88 -3.62
N LEU A 26 -18.94 -15.36 -4.67
CA LEU A 26 -20.38 -15.57 -4.90
C LEU A 26 -20.72 -17.06 -5.11
N VAL A 27 -19.72 -17.89 -5.48
CA VAL A 27 -19.86 -19.35 -5.63
C VAL A 27 -19.75 -20.09 -4.28
N LEU A 28 -19.24 -19.43 -3.23
CA LEU A 28 -19.01 -20.05 -1.92
C LEU A 28 -20.28 -20.68 -1.30
N PRO A 29 -21.47 -20.05 -1.31
CA PRO A 29 -22.68 -20.68 -0.76
C PRO A 29 -23.03 -22.00 -1.45
N LEU A 30 -22.83 -22.08 -2.77
CA LEU A 30 -23.04 -23.30 -3.55
C LEU A 30 -22.00 -24.37 -3.20
N ALA A 31 -20.73 -23.98 -3.08
CA ALA A 31 -19.65 -24.88 -2.65
C ALA A 31 -19.92 -25.45 -1.25
N VAL A 32 -20.36 -24.60 -0.31
CA VAL A 32 -20.73 -25.02 1.05
C VAL A 32 -21.95 -25.94 1.02
N HIS A 33 -22.97 -25.64 0.22
CA HIS A 33 -24.13 -26.53 0.05
C HIS A 33 -23.70 -27.92 -0.43
N PHE A 34 -22.82 -27.98 -1.43
CA PHE A 34 -22.26 -29.24 -1.93
C PHE A 34 -21.48 -30.01 -0.85
N LEU A 35 -20.67 -29.32 -0.04
CA LEU A 35 -19.96 -29.94 1.08
C LEU A 35 -20.92 -30.50 2.14
N ARG A 36 -21.99 -29.77 2.48
CA ARG A 36 -23.02 -30.19 3.45
C ARG A 36 -23.77 -31.46 3.03
N GLY A 37 -23.88 -31.73 1.74
CA GLY A 37 -24.48 -32.95 1.21
C GLY A 37 -23.68 -34.23 1.50
N ARG A 38 -22.40 -34.11 1.88
CA ARG A 38 -21.53 -35.27 2.11
C ARG A 38 -21.76 -35.89 3.48
N ARG A 39 -21.78 -37.22 3.57
CA ARG A 39 -21.87 -37.93 4.86
C ARG A 39 -20.73 -37.53 5.81
N SER A 40 -19.51 -37.43 5.28
CA SER A 40 -18.32 -37.02 6.04
C SER A 40 -18.40 -35.61 6.62
N TRP A 41 -19.24 -34.72 6.07
CA TRP A 41 -19.49 -33.40 6.66
C TRP A 41 -20.25 -33.51 7.97
N ARG A 42 -21.29 -34.36 8.04
CA ARG A 42 -22.07 -34.60 9.26
C ARG A 42 -21.23 -35.26 10.35
N ASP A 43 -20.31 -36.12 9.96
CA ASP A 43 -19.38 -36.80 10.87
C ASP A 43 -18.19 -35.90 11.28
N ALA A 44 -18.00 -34.77 10.60
CA ALA A 44 -16.98 -33.79 10.92
C ALA A 44 -17.45 -32.83 12.03
N GLY A 45 -16.62 -32.63 13.05
CA GLY A 45 -16.89 -31.60 14.07
C GLY A 45 -16.80 -30.19 13.51
N GLY A 46 -17.46 -29.22 14.15
CA GLY A 46 -17.62 -27.84 13.66
C GLY A 46 -16.33 -27.14 13.24
N ARG A 47 -15.20 -27.39 13.92
CA ARG A 47 -13.89 -26.85 13.50
C ARG A 47 -13.46 -27.36 12.12
N ARG A 48 -13.63 -28.65 11.82
CA ARG A 48 -13.26 -29.22 10.49
C ARG A 48 -14.17 -28.66 9.39
N GLN A 49 -15.45 -28.48 9.70
CA GLN A 49 -16.40 -27.84 8.79
C GLN A 49 -15.99 -26.39 8.49
N LEU A 50 -15.60 -25.61 9.51
CA LEU A 50 -15.11 -24.26 9.33
C LEU A 50 -13.82 -24.19 8.51
N VAL A 51 -12.84 -25.06 8.79
CA VAL A 51 -11.61 -25.14 7.98
C VAL A 51 -11.95 -25.49 6.52
N ALA A 52 -12.87 -26.42 6.28
CA ALA A 52 -13.30 -26.74 4.91
C ALA A 52 -13.88 -25.52 4.19
N CYS A 53 -14.71 -24.71 4.85
CA CYS A 53 -15.26 -23.47 4.28
C CYS A 53 -14.15 -22.44 3.98
N LEU A 54 -13.20 -22.24 4.90
CA LEU A 54 -12.11 -21.28 4.70
C LEU A 54 -11.20 -21.70 3.54
N LEU A 55 -10.85 -22.99 3.43
CA LEU A 55 -10.07 -23.51 2.30
C LEU A 55 -10.84 -23.39 0.98
N ALA A 56 -12.17 -23.61 0.99
CA ALA A 56 -12.99 -23.41 -0.21
C ALA A 56 -13.03 -21.94 -0.64
N ALA A 57 -13.18 -21.00 0.31
CA ALA A 57 -13.10 -19.56 0.03
C ALA A 57 -11.74 -19.18 -0.57
N THR A 58 -10.63 -19.59 0.07
CA THR A 58 -9.28 -19.35 -0.46
C THR A 58 -9.11 -19.92 -1.87
N GLY A 59 -9.55 -21.17 -2.10
CA GLY A 59 -9.45 -21.81 -3.41
C GLY A 59 -10.23 -21.09 -4.50
N LEU A 60 -11.46 -20.66 -4.20
CA LEU A 60 -12.29 -19.89 -5.14
C LEU A 60 -11.65 -18.55 -5.47
N ILE A 61 -11.12 -17.82 -4.48
CA ILE A 61 -10.42 -16.55 -4.72
C ILE A 61 -9.24 -16.79 -5.68
N HIS A 62 -8.37 -17.77 -5.40
CA HIS A 62 -7.21 -18.05 -6.24
C HIS A 62 -7.60 -18.43 -7.68
N LEU A 63 -8.66 -19.21 -7.88
CA LEU A 63 -9.18 -19.51 -9.22
C LEU A 63 -9.71 -18.24 -9.91
N GLY A 64 -10.39 -17.37 -9.17
CA GLY A 64 -10.92 -16.10 -9.67
C GLY A 64 -9.85 -15.06 -10.02
N LEU A 65 -8.63 -15.17 -9.47
CA LEU A 65 -7.49 -14.31 -9.79
C LEU A 65 -6.80 -14.66 -11.12
N VAL A 66 -7.01 -15.88 -11.64
CA VAL A 66 -6.34 -16.36 -12.87
C VAL A 66 -6.57 -15.44 -14.08
N PRO A 67 -7.80 -15.00 -14.41
CA PRO A 67 -8.05 -14.16 -15.59
C PRO A 67 -7.30 -12.82 -15.57
N GLY A 68 -7.16 -12.19 -14.39
CA GLY A 68 -6.43 -10.92 -14.24
C GLY A 68 -4.91 -11.06 -14.44
N HIS A 69 -4.38 -12.27 -14.35
CA HIS A 69 -2.93 -12.53 -14.39
C HIS A 69 -2.47 -13.32 -15.61
N LEU A 70 -3.30 -13.44 -16.65
CA LEU A 70 -2.95 -14.22 -17.86
C LEU A 70 -1.71 -13.69 -18.59
N ALA A 71 -1.38 -12.40 -18.43
CA ALA A 71 -0.17 -11.79 -18.97
C ALA A 71 1.11 -12.24 -18.21
N LEU A 72 0.98 -12.83 -17.02
CA LEU A 72 2.06 -13.32 -16.17
C LEU A 72 1.93 -14.85 -16.03
N PRO A 73 2.56 -15.65 -16.93
CA PRO A 73 2.29 -17.08 -17.04
C PRO A 73 2.66 -17.88 -15.79
N VAL A 74 3.70 -17.46 -15.08
CA VAL A 74 4.11 -18.11 -13.82
C VAL A 74 3.10 -17.82 -12.71
N THR A 75 2.73 -16.55 -12.52
CA THR A 75 1.79 -16.12 -11.47
C THR A 75 0.40 -16.71 -11.68
N SER A 76 -0.12 -16.68 -12.91
CA SER A 76 -1.41 -17.32 -13.24
C SER A 76 -1.40 -18.83 -13.03
N ALA A 77 -0.30 -19.53 -13.38
CA ALA A 77 -0.17 -20.95 -13.11
C ALA A 77 -0.14 -21.27 -11.61
N LEU A 78 0.55 -20.44 -10.80
CA LEU A 78 0.56 -20.57 -9.34
C LEU A 78 -0.83 -20.33 -8.74
N PHE A 79 -1.57 -19.30 -9.20
CA PHE A 79 -2.95 -19.08 -8.78
C PHE A 79 -3.85 -20.26 -9.13
N LEU A 80 -3.75 -20.80 -10.34
CA LEU A 80 -4.51 -21.97 -10.75
C LEU A 80 -4.18 -23.20 -9.88
N ALA A 81 -2.89 -23.47 -9.68
CA ALA A 81 -2.44 -24.59 -8.85
C ALA A 81 -2.95 -24.47 -7.41
N ASN A 82 -2.78 -23.29 -6.78
CA ASN A 82 -3.29 -23.03 -5.44
C ASN A 82 -4.81 -23.18 -5.37
N GLY A 83 -5.53 -22.62 -6.34
CA GLY A 83 -6.98 -22.72 -6.43
C GLY A 83 -7.48 -24.16 -6.46
N ILE A 84 -6.89 -25.00 -7.31
CA ILE A 84 -7.21 -26.43 -7.40
C ILE A 84 -6.86 -27.16 -6.10
N LEU A 85 -5.67 -26.91 -5.53
CA LEU A 85 -5.21 -27.59 -4.32
C LEU A 85 -6.06 -27.23 -3.10
N PHE A 86 -6.42 -25.96 -2.92
CA PHE A 86 -7.30 -25.52 -1.83
C PHE A 86 -8.72 -26.05 -1.98
N CYS A 87 -9.29 -26.01 -3.19
CA CYS A 87 -10.59 -26.61 -3.47
C CYS A 87 -10.57 -28.13 -3.21
N GLY A 88 -9.53 -28.83 -3.63
CA GLY A 88 -9.34 -30.26 -3.34
C GLY A 88 -9.23 -30.53 -1.83
N LEU A 89 -8.40 -29.77 -1.12
CA LEU A 89 -8.23 -29.91 0.33
C LEU A 89 -9.48 -29.57 1.13
N SER A 90 -10.32 -28.64 0.65
CA SER A 90 -11.62 -28.33 1.28
C SER A 90 -12.52 -29.57 1.40
N VAL A 91 -12.43 -30.47 0.42
CA VAL A 91 -13.15 -31.75 0.41
C VAL A 91 -12.40 -32.80 1.22
N LEU A 92 -11.08 -32.92 1.02
CA LEU A 92 -10.25 -33.95 1.65
C LEU A 92 -10.12 -33.77 3.17
N VAL A 93 -10.27 -32.55 3.69
CA VAL A 93 -10.35 -32.23 5.13
C VAL A 93 -11.38 -33.10 5.87
N LEU A 94 -12.43 -33.52 5.16
CA LEU A 94 -13.54 -34.26 5.75
C LEU A 94 -13.26 -35.76 5.87
N SER A 95 -12.31 -36.33 5.11
CA SER A 95 -12.14 -37.80 5.02
C SER A 95 -10.69 -38.29 5.04
N TRP A 96 -9.71 -37.48 4.61
CA TRP A 96 -8.34 -37.94 4.38
C TRP A 96 -7.43 -37.74 5.59
N ARG A 97 -6.79 -38.80 6.10
CA ARG A 97 -6.00 -38.74 7.35
C ARG A 97 -4.82 -37.76 7.35
N TRP A 98 -4.29 -37.42 6.17
CA TRP A 98 -3.14 -36.50 6.01
C TRP A 98 -3.55 -35.05 5.70
N TRP A 99 -4.83 -34.70 5.86
CA TRP A 99 -5.32 -33.35 5.55
C TRP A 99 -4.59 -32.25 6.35
N ARG A 100 -4.23 -32.52 7.61
CA ARG A 100 -3.57 -31.53 8.49
C ARG A 100 -2.21 -31.10 7.97
N PRO A 101 -1.22 -32.00 7.80
CA PRO A 101 0.09 -31.60 7.29
C PRO A 101 0.01 -31.02 5.87
N ALA A 102 -0.88 -31.53 5.01
CA ALA A 102 -1.06 -30.99 3.67
C ALA A 102 -1.61 -29.55 3.69
N ALA A 103 -2.63 -29.27 4.50
CA ALA A 103 -3.18 -27.94 4.65
C ALA A 103 -2.17 -26.96 5.28
N LEU A 104 -1.43 -27.38 6.31
CA LEU A 104 -0.40 -26.53 6.91
C LEU A 104 0.71 -26.19 5.93
N LEU A 105 1.18 -27.17 5.14
CA LEU A 105 2.20 -26.94 4.13
C LEU A 105 1.70 -25.93 3.09
N LEU A 106 0.51 -26.14 2.53
CA LEU A 106 -0.04 -25.26 1.50
C LEU A 106 -0.34 -23.85 2.02
N LEU A 107 -0.95 -23.73 3.20
CA LEU A 107 -1.23 -22.42 3.82
C LEU A 107 0.07 -21.66 4.12
N SER A 108 1.07 -22.34 4.69
CA SER A 108 2.36 -21.70 4.98
C SER A 108 3.06 -21.26 3.70
N SER A 109 3.11 -22.12 2.67
CA SER A 109 3.77 -21.78 1.41
C SER A 109 3.10 -20.62 0.70
N THR A 110 1.78 -20.54 0.71
CA THR A 110 1.02 -19.48 0.02
C THR A 110 1.08 -18.14 0.75
N ILE A 111 1.01 -18.14 2.09
CA ILE A 111 1.18 -16.93 2.91
C ILE A 111 2.60 -16.37 2.72
N LEU A 112 3.63 -17.22 2.81
CA LEU A 112 5.02 -16.80 2.66
C LEU A 112 5.35 -16.36 1.23
N ALA A 113 4.87 -17.09 0.22
CA ALA A 113 5.06 -16.71 -1.19
C ALA A 113 4.43 -15.35 -1.50
N TYR A 114 3.22 -15.08 -1.00
CA TYR A 114 2.61 -13.76 -1.16
C TYR A 114 3.46 -12.66 -0.52
N GLY A 115 3.95 -12.89 0.70
CA GLY A 115 4.87 -11.95 1.36
C GLY A 115 6.14 -11.68 0.53
N VAL A 116 6.72 -12.70 -0.10
CA VAL A 116 7.89 -12.54 -0.99
C VAL A 116 7.53 -11.76 -2.26
N TYR A 117 6.38 -12.02 -2.87
CA TYR A 117 5.91 -11.31 -4.06
C TYR A 117 5.73 -9.81 -3.78
N VAL A 118 5.10 -9.48 -2.65
CA VAL A 118 4.96 -8.09 -2.19
C VAL A 118 6.32 -7.47 -1.88
N ALA A 119 7.20 -8.19 -1.15
CA ALA A 119 8.55 -7.71 -0.82
C ALA A 119 9.42 -7.42 -2.05
N ALA A 120 9.19 -8.16 -3.14
CA ALA A 120 9.88 -8.01 -4.41
C ALA A 120 9.25 -6.96 -5.34
N GLY A 121 8.11 -6.37 -4.94
CA GLY A 121 7.37 -5.40 -5.76
C GLY A 121 6.67 -6.01 -6.97
N TRP A 122 6.47 -7.34 -7.00
CA TRP A 122 5.79 -8.02 -8.09
C TRP A 122 4.27 -8.03 -7.93
N GLU A 123 3.79 -7.73 -6.73
CA GLU A 123 2.37 -7.69 -6.37
C GLU A 123 2.13 -6.52 -5.42
N SER A 124 0.96 -5.88 -5.53
CA SER A 124 0.55 -4.81 -4.62
C SER A 124 -0.34 -5.36 -3.50
N VAL A 125 -0.33 -4.71 -2.34
CA VAL A 125 -1.26 -5.05 -1.25
C VAL A 125 -2.56 -4.29 -1.48
N ASP A 126 -3.59 -5.00 -1.90
CA ASP A 126 -4.95 -4.49 -2.04
C ASP A 126 -5.91 -5.14 -1.02
N ASP A 127 -7.15 -4.64 -0.95
CA ASP A 127 -8.14 -5.10 0.03
C ASP A 127 -8.43 -6.60 -0.10
N LEU A 128 -8.48 -7.13 -1.33
CA LEU A 128 -8.72 -8.56 -1.55
C LEU A 128 -7.52 -9.41 -1.12
N GLY A 129 -6.29 -8.98 -1.45
CA GLY A 129 -5.06 -9.64 -1.00
C GLY A 129 -4.99 -9.73 0.52
N GLY A 130 -5.24 -8.60 1.21
CA GLY A 130 -5.29 -8.52 2.67
C GLY A 130 -6.33 -9.47 3.28
N VAL A 131 -7.58 -9.41 2.80
CA VAL A 131 -8.66 -10.30 3.27
C VAL A 131 -8.33 -11.77 3.03
N THR A 132 -7.76 -12.10 1.88
CA THR A 132 -7.37 -13.48 1.55
C THR A 132 -6.34 -14.02 2.53
N LYS A 133 -5.33 -13.22 2.88
CA LYS A 133 -4.32 -13.63 3.89
C LYS A 133 -4.93 -13.78 5.29
N LEU A 134 -5.91 -12.97 5.67
CA LEU A 134 -6.62 -13.15 6.94
C LEU A 134 -7.41 -14.47 6.98
N ILE A 135 -8.09 -14.83 5.88
CA ILE A 135 -8.81 -16.11 5.75
C ILE A 135 -7.83 -17.28 5.87
N GLU A 136 -6.68 -17.21 5.19
CA GLU A 136 -5.64 -18.24 5.24
C GLU A 136 -5.00 -18.37 6.63
N LEU A 137 -4.69 -17.25 7.30
CA LEU A 137 -4.17 -17.24 8.66
C LEU A 137 -5.17 -17.83 9.66
N ALA A 138 -6.46 -17.53 9.52
CA ALA A 138 -7.52 -18.14 10.32
C ALA A 138 -7.59 -19.67 10.09
N ALA A 139 -7.52 -20.11 8.82
CA ALA A 139 -7.49 -21.52 8.48
C ALA A 139 -6.23 -22.22 9.05
N PHE A 140 -5.08 -21.56 9.00
CA PHE A 140 -3.81 -22.05 9.54
C PHE A 140 -3.91 -22.23 11.06
N GLY A 141 -4.36 -21.19 11.78
CA GLY A 141 -4.57 -21.22 13.23
C GLY A 141 -5.49 -22.37 13.65
N LEU A 142 -6.64 -22.51 12.99
CA LEU A 142 -7.58 -23.60 13.28
C LEU A 142 -7.01 -24.99 12.97
N THR A 143 -6.10 -25.10 12.00
CA THR A 143 -5.47 -26.36 11.60
C THR A 143 -4.35 -26.77 12.56
N VAL A 144 -3.52 -25.82 13.00
CA VAL A 144 -2.39 -26.08 13.92
C VAL A 144 -2.87 -26.34 15.35
N MET A 145 -4.02 -25.78 15.74
CA MET A 145 -4.57 -25.94 17.09
C MET A 145 -4.83 -27.42 17.45
N PRO A 146 -4.25 -27.92 18.56
CA PRO A 146 -4.46 -29.30 19.01
C PRO A 146 -5.90 -29.53 19.46
N VAL A 147 -6.37 -30.78 19.35
CA VAL A 147 -7.74 -31.16 19.77
C VAL A 147 -7.84 -31.36 21.28
N ARG A 148 -6.74 -31.82 21.91
CA ARG A 148 -6.67 -32.07 23.35
C ARG A 148 -5.91 -30.93 24.03
N PRO A 149 -6.42 -30.40 25.15
CA PRO A 149 -5.73 -29.36 25.92
C PRO A 149 -4.40 -29.91 26.45
N GLY A 150 -3.36 -29.09 26.34
CA GLY A 150 -2.02 -29.39 26.85
C GLY A 150 -1.15 -28.16 26.67
N ALA A 151 -0.69 -27.57 27.78
CA ALA A 151 -0.06 -26.25 27.81
C ALA A 151 1.05 -26.11 26.74
N PHE A 152 1.97 -27.07 26.65
CA PHE A 152 3.07 -27.07 25.68
C PHE A 152 2.61 -27.11 24.21
N ARG A 153 1.53 -27.84 23.89
CA ARG A 153 1.03 -27.97 22.52
C ARG A 153 0.24 -26.73 22.09
N TRP A 154 -0.43 -26.09 23.04
CA TRP A 154 -1.14 -24.83 22.82
C TRP A 154 -0.16 -23.67 22.67
N THR A 155 0.85 -23.57 23.53
CA THR A 155 1.91 -22.55 23.39
C THR A 155 2.63 -22.69 22.05
N GLY A 156 2.97 -23.91 21.62
CA GLY A 156 3.56 -24.15 20.30
C GLY A 156 2.65 -23.74 19.14
N ALA A 157 1.36 -24.06 19.18
CA ALA A 157 0.39 -23.67 18.15
C ALA A 157 0.19 -22.14 18.08
N THR A 158 0.08 -21.49 19.24
CA THR A 158 0.00 -20.02 19.34
C THR A 158 1.28 -19.37 18.83
N ALA A 159 2.45 -19.84 19.26
CA ALA A 159 3.75 -19.33 18.80
C ALA A 159 3.93 -19.49 17.29
N ALA A 160 3.56 -20.64 16.72
CA ALA A 160 3.60 -20.86 15.27
C ALA A 160 2.67 -19.90 14.51
N THR A 161 1.45 -19.69 15.01
CA THR A 161 0.49 -18.73 14.39
C THR A 161 1.04 -17.31 14.44
N LEU A 162 1.56 -16.89 15.60
CA LEU A 162 2.17 -15.56 15.76
C LEU A 162 3.40 -15.40 14.87
N LEU A 163 4.27 -16.41 14.80
CA LEU A 163 5.47 -16.38 13.95
C LEU A 163 5.11 -16.23 12.47
N VAL A 164 4.18 -17.04 11.96
CA VAL A 164 3.74 -16.94 10.55
C VAL A 164 3.10 -15.57 10.29
N THR A 165 2.29 -15.06 11.22
CA THR A 165 1.70 -13.72 11.11
C THR A 165 2.78 -12.63 11.06
N LEU A 166 3.77 -12.71 11.96
CA LEU A 166 4.87 -11.74 12.03
C LEU A 166 5.75 -11.79 10.79
N VAL A 167 6.13 -12.99 10.32
CA VAL A 167 6.96 -13.15 9.11
C VAL A 167 6.20 -12.69 7.87
N ALA A 168 4.92 -13.07 7.73
CA ALA A 168 4.08 -12.60 6.62
C ALA A 168 3.94 -11.08 6.62
N GLY A 169 3.74 -10.50 7.82
CA GLY A 169 3.83 -9.07 8.04
C GLY A 169 5.17 -8.54 7.55
N VAL A 170 6.29 -8.85 8.20
CA VAL A 170 7.62 -8.34 7.84
C VAL A 170 7.96 -8.46 6.35
N LEU A 171 7.58 -9.55 5.68
CA LEU A 171 7.77 -9.70 4.25
C LEU A 171 6.90 -8.71 3.46
N ALA A 172 5.62 -8.58 3.77
CA ALA A 172 4.76 -7.55 3.17
C ALA A 172 5.26 -6.11 3.45
N TRP A 173 5.98 -5.88 4.55
CA TRP A 173 6.61 -4.59 4.85
C TRP A 173 7.88 -4.31 4.05
N GLY A 174 8.50 -5.32 3.44
CA GLY A 174 9.80 -5.21 2.77
C GLY A 174 9.87 -4.18 1.63
N GLY A 175 8.71 -3.79 1.07
CA GLY A 175 8.59 -2.67 0.13
C GLY A 175 8.34 -1.32 0.81
N ILE A 176 7.45 -1.28 1.82
CA ILE A 176 7.08 -0.05 2.56
C ILE A 176 8.26 0.53 3.36
N LEU A 177 9.16 -0.33 3.86
CA LEU A 177 10.35 0.10 4.61
C LEU A 177 11.53 0.50 3.72
N ARG A 178 11.49 0.18 2.43
CA ARG A 178 12.57 0.50 1.48
C ARG A 178 12.40 1.86 0.82
N ASP A 179 11.15 2.22 0.50
CA ASP A 179 10.83 3.49 -0.13
C ASP A 179 10.13 4.40 0.87
N HIS A 180 10.64 5.62 1.07
CA HIS A 180 10.04 6.62 1.95
C HIS A 180 8.54 6.77 1.67
N GLY A 181 7.71 6.23 2.56
CA GLY A 181 6.26 6.35 2.46
C GLY A 181 5.63 5.69 1.24
N GLY A 182 6.29 4.73 0.58
CA GLY A 182 5.74 3.97 -0.56
C GLY A 182 5.51 4.79 -1.83
N ALA A 183 6.32 5.82 -2.07
CA ALA A 183 6.27 6.59 -3.31
C ALA A 183 6.68 5.73 -4.53
N LEU A 184 5.84 5.70 -5.57
CA LEU A 184 6.17 5.13 -6.87
C LEU A 184 6.69 6.22 -7.80
N ARG A 185 7.98 6.17 -8.13
CA ARG A 185 8.60 7.07 -9.11
C ARG A 185 8.12 6.74 -10.53
N GLN A 186 7.82 7.78 -11.31
CA GLN A 186 7.56 7.63 -12.73
C GLN A 186 8.87 7.23 -13.44
N PRO A 187 8.83 6.28 -14.38
CA PRO A 187 10.01 5.91 -15.13
C PRO A 187 10.50 7.09 -15.98
N PRO A 188 11.81 7.35 -16.01
CA PRO A 188 12.38 8.45 -16.76
C PRO A 188 12.01 8.35 -18.24
N SER A 189 11.76 9.48 -18.89
CA SER A 189 11.39 9.54 -20.32
C SER A 189 12.56 9.22 -21.26
N GLY A 190 13.80 9.17 -20.75
CA GLY A 190 15.01 8.84 -21.48
C GLY A 190 16.25 8.90 -20.58
N THR A 191 17.43 9.06 -21.19
CA THR A 191 18.66 9.38 -20.46
C THR A 191 18.79 10.89 -20.34
N PRO A 192 19.04 11.47 -19.14
CA PRO A 192 19.21 12.91 -18.99
C PRO A 192 20.33 13.47 -19.87
N THR A 193 20.06 14.55 -20.59
CA THR A 193 21.11 15.32 -21.26
C THR A 193 21.74 16.34 -20.30
N ALA A 194 22.89 16.90 -20.67
CA ALA A 194 23.50 17.98 -19.90
C ALA A 194 22.60 19.23 -19.84
N ALA A 195 21.82 19.50 -20.90
CA ALA A 195 20.86 20.60 -20.93
C ALA A 195 19.69 20.37 -19.97
N ASP A 196 19.20 19.12 -19.85
CA ASP A 196 18.14 18.78 -18.88
C ASP A 196 18.63 18.98 -17.45
N GLN A 197 19.87 18.56 -17.16
CA GLN A 197 20.46 18.75 -15.83
C GLN A 197 20.66 20.23 -15.51
N GLU A 198 21.11 21.04 -16.46
CA GLU A 198 21.27 22.49 -16.28
C GLU A 198 19.92 23.18 -16.03
N ALA A 199 18.89 22.84 -16.82
CA ALA A 199 17.54 23.37 -16.63
C ALA A 199 16.96 22.97 -15.26
N ALA A 200 17.14 21.72 -14.85
CA ALA A 200 16.72 21.23 -13.53
C ALA A 200 17.45 21.97 -12.41
N ASN A 201 18.77 22.19 -12.53
CA ASN A 201 19.55 22.95 -11.55
C ASN A 201 19.07 24.41 -11.46
N GLN A 202 18.84 25.06 -12.60
CA GLN A 202 18.34 26.42 -12.65
C GLN A 202 16.94 26.55 -12.04
N PHE A 203 16.05 25.59 -12.32
CA PHE A 203 14.71 25.54 -11.73
C PHE A 203 14.77 25.37 -10.21
N ALA A 204 15.63 24.46 -9.71
CA ALA A 204 15.81 24.26 -8.27
C ALA A 204 16.35 25.51 -7.58
N ALA A 205 17.37 26.15 -8.16
CA ALA A 205 17.94 27.38 -7.63
C ALA A 205 16.92 28.52 -7.60
N THR A 206 16.15 28.70 -8.67
CA THR A 206 15.11 29.73 -8.78
C THR A 206 14.00 29.49 -7.76
N THR A 207 13.56 28.23 -7.63
CA THR A 207 12.54 27.84 -6.64
C THR A 207 13.03 28.14 -5.24
N TRP A 208 14.24 27.68 -4.87
CA TRP A 208 14.76 27.90 -3.52
C TRP A 208 14.98 29.37 -3.18
N ALA A 209 15.40 30.20 -4.15
CA ALA A 209 15.57 31.63 -3.95
C ALA A 209 14.26 32.33 -3.54
N ASP A 210 13.13 31.94 -4.16
CA ASP A 210 11.82 32.47 -3.80
C ASP A 210 11.31 31.90 -2.47
N LEU A 211 11.51 30.60 -2.25
CA LEU A 211 11.10 29.88 -1.05
C LEU A 211 11.70 30.42 0.24
N TYR A 212 12.83 31.12 0.19
CA TYR A 212 13.52 31.67 1.36
C TYR A 212 12.58 32.52 2.24
N ARG A 213 11.60 33.23 1.63
CA ARG A 213 10.60 34.03 2.37
C ARG A 213 9.66 33.19 3.25
N TYR A 214 9.48 31.92 2.92
CA TYR A 214 8.62 30.98 3.63
C TYR A 214 9.36 30.17 4.70
N GLN A 215 10.61 30.52 5.04
CA GLN A 215 11.26 29.96 6.22
C GLN A 215 10.47 30.23 7.49
N ASP A 216 9.82 31.40 7.56
CA ASP A 216 8.78 31.66 8.55
C ASP A 216 7.44 31.12 8.01
N ALA A 217 6.94 30.05 8.64
CA ALA A 217 5.67 29.44 8.25
C ALA A 217 4.48 30.41 8.40
N SER A 218 4.55 31.44 9.25
CA SER A 218 3.49 32.44 9.34
C SER A 218 3.35 33.26 8.05
N VAL A 219 4.45 33.49 7.33
CA VAL A 219 4.45 34.13 6.00
C VAL A 219 3.79 33.23 4.97
N ALA A 220 4.04 31.92 5.04
CA ALA A 220 3.37 30.94 4.17
C ALA A 220 1.86 30.91 4.44
N VAL A 221 1.45 30.89 5.71
CA VAL A 221 0.03 30.94 6.08
C VAL A 221 -0.63 32.24 5.61
N ALA A 222 0.04 33.39 5.77
CA ALA A 222 -0.44 34.67 5.26
C ALA A 222 -0.57 34.69 3.73
N ALA A 223 0.28 33.95 3.02
CA ALA A 223 0.20 33.77 1.56
C ALA A 223 -0.86 32.73 1.12
N GLY A 224 -1.57 32.11 2.07
CA GLY A 224 -2.68 31.19 1.81
C GLY A 224 -2.31 29.71 1.82
N TYR A 225 -1.09 29.35 2.22
CA TYR A 225 -0.71 27.95 2.44
C TYR A 225 -1.31 27.43 3.75
N GLN A 226 -1.91 26.24 3.73
CA GLN A 226 -2.50 25.61 4.93
C GLN A 226 -1.99 24.19 5.12
N PRO A 227 -1.79 23.72 6.38
CA PRO A 227 -1.42 22.34 6.65
C PRO A 227 -2.45 21.36 6.06
N ALA A 228 -1.98 20.41 5.26
CA ALA A 228 -2.77 19.38 4.59
C ALA A 228 -2.45 17.96 5.10
N SER A 229 -1.50 17.83 6.02
CA SER A 229 -1.16 16.59 6.71
C SER A 229 -1.11 16.77 8.23
N PRO A 230 -1.29 15.70 9.02
CA PRO A 230 -1.29 15.79 10.47
C PRO A 230 0.11 16.17 10.97
N GLU A 231 0.23 17.03 11.98
CA GLU A 231 1.54 17.49 12.49
C GLU A 231 2.43 16.35 13.02
N ALA A 232 1.83 15.21 13.37
CA ALA A 232 2.52 14.04 13.91
C ALA A 232 3.40 13.29 12.88
N SER A 233 3.29 13.57 11.57
CA SER A 233 4.03 12.85 10.52
C SER A 233 5.52 13.21 10.40
N GLY A 234 6.05 14.07 11.28
CA GLY A 234 7.47 14.47 11.28
C GLY A 234 7.81 15.48 10.19
N THR A 235 7.28 15.32 8.99
CA THR A 235 7.16 16.36 7.96
C THR A 235 5.69 16.73 7.76
N VAL A 236 5.43 17.99 7.48
CA VAL A 236 4.08 18.52 7.23
C VAL A 236 4.04 19.20 5.87
N HIS A 237 3.02 18.83 5.08
CA HIS A 237 2.75 19.46 3.80
C HIS A 237 1.78 20.61 4.01
N TYR A 238 2.13 21.75 3.46
CA TYR A 238 1.31 22.95 3.42
C TYR A 238 0.86 23.13 1.97
N GLU A 239 -0.43 23.22 1.72
CA GLU A 239 -1.00 23.32 0.37
C GLU A 239 -1.65 24.68 0.15
N ASN A 240 -1.58 25.16 -1.10
CA ASN A 240 -2.26 26.38 -1.51
C ASN A 240 -3.23 26.09 -2.66
N LYS A 241 -4.51 25.93 -2.29
CA LYS A 241 -5.61 25.63 -3.23
C LYS A 241 -5.78 26.66 -4.35
N ALA A 242 -5.28 27.89 -4.18
CA ALA A 242 -5.33 28.90 -5.22
C ALA A 242 -4.33 28.64 -6.37
N TYR A 243 -3.35 27.76 -6.15
CA TYR A 243 -2.32 27.37 -7.11
C TYR A 243 -2.54 25.97 -7.71
N GLU A 244 -3.50 25.21 -7.19
CA GLU A 244 -3.90 23.90 -7.70
C GLU A 244 -4.70 23.98 -9.04
N GLY A 245 -4.63 22.90 -9.82
CA GLY A 245 -5.41 22.72 -11.05
C GLY A 245 -4.75 23.26 -12.32
N THR A 246 -5.52 23.37 -13.42
CA THR A 246 -5.01 23.74 -14.75
C THR A 246 -5.01 25.24 -15.04
N LYS A 247 -5.45 26.07 -14.08
CA LYS A 247 -5.63 27.52 -14.29
C LYS A 247 -4.32 28.31 -14.25
N ARG A 248 -3.23 27.68 -13.83
CA ARG A 248 -1.90 28.29 -13.70
C ARG A 248 -0.84 27.33 -14.24
N PRO A 249 0.36 27.83 -14.60
CA PRO A 249 1.50 26.97 -14.87
C PRO A 249 1.78 26.07 -13.66
N ILE A 250 1.95 24.77 -13.89
CA ILE A 250 2.18 23.80 -12.81
C ILE A 250 3.57 24.06 -12.20
N LEU A 251 4.58 24.23 -13.04
CA LEU A 251 5.97 24.50 -12.63
C LEU A 251 6.24 26.01 -12.59
N ASP A 252 5.60 26.73 -11.64
CA ASP A 252 5.91 28.13 -11.33
C ASP A 252 6.77 28.20 -10.05
N PRO A 253 8.08 28.47 -10.16
CA PRO A 253 8.98 28.54 -9.00
C PRO A 253 8.52 29.50 -7.90
N ASN A 254 7.76 30.53 -8.26
CA ASN A 254 7.34 31.59 -7.34
C ASN A 254 5.98 31.29 -6.67
N ARG A 255 5.29 30.24 -7.12
CA ARG A 255 3.94 29.85 -6.68
C ARG A 255 3.78 28.33 -6.64
N PRO A 256 4.62 27.61 -5.89
CA PRO A 256 4.48 26.16 -5.76
C PRO A 256 3.13 25.80 -5.13
N GLN A 257 2.53 24.68 -5.54
CA GLN A 257 1.26 24.23 -4.99
C GLN A 257 1.36 23.80 -3.53
N GLY A 258 2.54 23.33 -3.10
CA GLY A 258 2.79 23.03 -1.71
C GLY A 258 4.20 23.37 -1.22
N LEU A 259 4.33 23.43 0.09
CA LEU A 259 5.56 23.61 0.85
C LEU A 259 5.70 22.45 1.83
N VAL A 260 6.91 21.98 2.05
CA VAL A 260 7.19 20.87 2.97
C VAL A 260 8.04 21.38 4.12
N TYR A 261 7.60 21.15 5.35
CA TYR A 261 8.33 21.53 6.56
C TYR A 261 8.67 20.30 7.41
N ALA A 262 9.82 20.32 8.09
CA ALA A 262 10.10 19.46 9.22
C ALA A 262 9.53 20.09 10.49
N ASN A 263 8.76 19.32 11.26
CA ASN A 263 8.30 19.78 12.57
C ASN A 263 9.42 19.63 13.60
N THR A 264 9.86 20.74 14.18
CA THR A 264 10.88 20.77 15.23
C THR A 264 10.33 21.35 16.52
N ARG A 265 11.03 21.16 17.65
CA ARG A 265 10.65 21.80 18.92
C ARG A 265 10.66 23.33 18.89
N LYS A 266 11.39 23.93 17.94
CA LYS A 266 11.50 25.38 17.77
C LYS A 266 10.52 25.95 16.74
N GLY A 267 9.66 25.09 16.17
CA GLY A 267 8.77 25.44 15.06
C GLY A 267 9.11 24.70 13.76
N PRO A 268 8.29 24.89 12.72
CA PRO A 268 8.49 24.25 11.42
C PRO A 268 9.74 24.81 10.72
N VAL A 269 10.55 23.92 10.14
CA VAL A 269 11.71 24.27 9.32
C VAL A 269 11.45 23.89 7.87
N LEU A 270 11.53 24.85 6.96
CA LEU A 270 11.26 24.63 5.54
C LEU A 270 12.28 23.63 4.95
N LEU A 271 11.78 22.62 4.25
CA LEU A 271 12.56 21.58 3.56
C LEU A 271 12.53 21.70 2.05
N GLY A 272 11.44 22.21 1.47
CA GLY A 272 11.29 22.31 0.02
C GLY A 272 9.89 22.72 -0.45
N ALA A 273 9.72 22.70 -1.76
CA ALA A 273 8.44 22.88 -2.45
C ALA A 273 7.93 21.56 -3.04
N MET A 274 6.62 21.50 -3.22
CA MET A 274 5.90 20.43 -3.90
C MET A 274 5.11 21.03 -5.08
N PHE A 275 5.29 20.43 -6.26
CA PHE A 275 4.52 20.73 -7.46
C PHE A 275 3.64 19.53 -7.81
N VAL A 276 2.38 19.76 -8.14
CA VAL A 276 1.40 18.67 -8.29
C VAL A 276 0.68 18.76 -9.64
N LEU A 277 0.60 17.63 -10.35
CA LEU A 277 -0.18 17.53 -11.58
C LEU A 277 -1.69 17.48 -11.27
N PRO A 278 -2.55 17.99 -12.16
CA PRO A 278 -3.98 18.08 -11.91
C PRO A 278 -4.73 16.73 -12.00
N LYS A 279 -4.11 15.67 -12.52
CA LYS A 279 -4.77 14.38 -12.77
C LYS A 279 -3.90 13.19 -12.37
N GLU A 280 -4.55 12.18 -11.82
CA GLU A 280 -3.96 10.86 -11.56
C GLU A 280 -3.45 10.24 -12.86
N GLY A 281 -2.32 9.53 -12.79
CA GLY A 281 -1.69 8.87 -13.94
C GLY A 281 -1.14 9.82 -15.01
N GLN A 282 -1.23 11.15 -14.81
CA GLN A 282 -0.64 12.09 -15.73
C GLN A 282 0.89 12.00 -15.66
N ARG A 283 1.54 11.91 -16.81
CA ARG A 283 3.01 11.93 -16.85
C ARG A 283 3.52 13.34 -16.63
N GLY A 284 4.54 13.48 -15.78
CA GLY A 284 5.31 14.71 -15.65
C GLY A 284 5.85 15.14 -17.00
N ASN A 285 5.90 16.45 -17.26
CA ASN A 285 6.45 16.96 -18.51
C ASN A 285 7.97 16.79 -18.56
N ASP A 286 8.50 16.66 -19.78
CA ASP A 286 9.93 16.49 -20.04
C ASP A 286 10.77 17.75 -19.76
N PHE A 287 10.17 18.83 -19.22
CA PHE A 287 10.94 19.99 -18.75
C PHE A 287 11.99 19.59 -17.69
N ASN A 288 11.74 18.48 -16.98
CA ASN A 288 12.74 17.80 -16.15
C ASN A 288 12.92 16.34 -16.59
N GLY A 289 12.93 16.08 -17.91
CA GLY A 289 13.08 14.76 -18.52
C GLY A 289 14.23 13.99 -17.88
N ALA A 290 13.92 12.81 -17.36
CA ALA A 290 14.82 11.89 -16.68
C ALA A 290 15.58 12.37 -15.41
N VAL A 291 15.54 13.66 -15.06
CA VAL A 291 16.11 14.22 -13.82
C VAL A 291 15.02 14.42 -12.75
N GLY A 292 13.83 14.85 -13.16
CA GLY A 292 12.71 15.18 -12.31
C GLY A 292 12.13 13.94 -11.65
N GLY A 293 12.23 13.86 -10.34
CA GLY A 293 11.71 12.75 -9.53
C GLY A 293 10.20 12.78 -9.34
N TRP A 294 9.42 12.87 -10.43
CA TRP A 294 7.96 12.74 -10.37
C TRP A 294 7.58 11.40 -9.76
N HIS A 295 6.70 11.42 -8.76
CA HIS A 295 6.21 10.23 -8.09
C HIS A 295 4.75 10.38 -7.66
N GLU A 296 4.12 9.26 -7.37
CA GLU A 296 2.80 9.18 -6.77
C GLU A 296 2.83 8.28 -5.54
N HIS A 297 1.95 8.52 -4.58
CA HIS A 297 1.73 7.66 -3.44
C HIS A 297 0.46 6.82 -3.69
N PRO A 298 0.58 5.55 -4.09
CA PRO A 298 -0.55 4.65 -4.26
C PRO A 298 -1.15 4.19 -2.93
N ASN A 299 -0.50 4.54 -1.83
CA ASN A 299 -0.78 4.08 -0.49
C ASN A 299 -1.23 5.22 0.43
N ALA A 300 -1.68 6.35 -0.10
CA ALA A 300 -2.14 7.47 0.72
C ALA A 300 -3.55 7.20 1.27
N CYS A 301 -3.80 7.62 2.51
CA CYS A 301 -5.11 7.55 3.14
C CYS A 301 -5.64 8.94 3.42
N VAL A 302 -6.90 9.20 3.04
CA VAL A 302 -7.57 10.51 3.24
C VAL A 302 -8.81 10.35 4.11
N SER A 303 -9.03 11.33 4.99
CA SER A 303 -10.25 11.40 5.79
C SER A 303 -11.37 12.02 4.95
N PRO A 304 -12.57 11.42 4.90
CA PRO A 304 -13.74 12.00 4.24
C PRO A 304 -14.33 13.19 5.03
N VAL A 305 -13.86 13.43 6.27
CA VAL A 305 -14.35 14.52 7.13
C VAL A 305 -13.50 15.77 6.95
N THR A 306 -12.18 15.63 7.03
CA THR A 306 -11.25 16.76 6.91
C THR A 306 -10.72 16.96 5.49
N PHE A 307 -10.86 15.95 4.62
CA PHE A 307 -10.27 15.91 3.28
C PHE A 307 -8.75 16.14 3.28
N THR A 308 -8.09 15.74 4.36
CA THR A 308 -6.64 15.81 4.53
C THR A 308 -6.04 14.40 4.56
N LEU A 309 -4.74 14.32 4.29
CA LEU A 309 -3.97 13.10 4.53
C LEU A 309 -4.15 12.68 5.98
N SER A 310 -4.56 11.44 6.20
CA SER A 310 -4.75 10.82 7.52
C SER A 310 -3.65 9.82 7.84
N GLY A 311 -2.86 9.45 6.84
CA GLY A 311 -1.72 8.56 6.95
C GLY A 311 -1.45 7.87 5.62
N LEU A 312 -0.69 6.79 5.71
CA LEU A 312 -0.51 5.83 4.63
C LEU A 312 -1.25 4.54 4.96
N LEU A 313 -1.42 3.67 3.97
CA LEU A 313 -1.92 2.31 4.17
C LEU A 313 -1.14 1.65 5.30
N THR A 314 -1.89 1.04 6.21
CA THR A 314 -1.32 0.12 7.17
C THR A 314 -0.64 -1.03 6.43
N PRO A 315 0.25 -1.76 7.11
CA PRO A 315 0.93 -2.90 6.51
C PRO A 315 0.01 -4.06 6.09
N PHE A 316 -1.28 -3.99 6.43
CA PHE A 316 -2.30 -4.95 6.03
C PHE A 316 -3.20 -4.41 4.90
N GLY A 317 -2.81 -3.31 4.25
CA GLY A 317 -3.57 -2.70 3.16
C GLY A 317 -4.79 -1.90 3.62
N SER A 318 -4.96 -1.66 4.92
CA SER A 318 -6.11 -0.90 5.44
C SER A 318 -5.73 0.54 5.79
N CYS A 319 -6.63 1.51 5.59
CA CYS A 319 -6.44 2.87 6.08
C CYS A 319 -6.75 2.99 7.58
N PRO A 320 -6.27 4.04 8.27
CA PRO A 320 -6.76 4.40 9.60
C PRO A 320 -8.30 4.42 9.65
N PRO A 321 -8.93 4.10 10.79
CA PRO A 321 -10.39 4.12 10.90
C PRO A 321 -10.99 5.43 10.38
N LEU A 322 -12.10 5.32 9.64
CA LEU A 322 -12.77 6.46 9.01
C LEU A 322 -11.92 7.19 7.95
N SER A 323 -11.00 6.49 7.28
CA SER A 323 -10.26 6.98 6.12
C SER A 323 -10.32 5.96 4.99
N PHE A 324 -10.04 6.40 3.77
CA PHE A 324 -10.02 5.54 2.59
C PHE A 324 -8.75 5.77 1.77
N ALA A 325 -8.34 4.74 1.03
CA ALA A 325 -7.12 4.77 0.24
C ALA A 325 -7.34 5.58 -1.05
N ILE A 326 -6.31 6.31 -1.46
CA ILE A 326 -6.25 7.00 -2.75
C ILE A 326 -4.87 6.80 -3.39
N ILE A 327 -4.83 6.94 -4.71
CA ILE A 327 -3.60 7.23 -5.43
C ILE A 327 -3.49 8.75 -5.51
N THR A 328 -2.41 9.33 -4.99
CA THR A 328 -2.21 10.77 -5.12
C THR A 328 -1.93 11.13 -6.57
N THR A 329 -2.31 12.33 -6.99
CA THR A 329 -1.83 12.87 -8.27
C THR A 329 -0.31 12.99 -8.28
N PRO A 330 0.36 12.78 -9.42
CA PRO A 330 1.82 12.81 -9.47
C PRO A 330 2.38 14.17 -9.03
N MET A 331 3.45 14.10 -8.24
CA MET A 331 4.07 15.26 -7.61
C MET A 331 5.58 15.25 -7.80
N LEU A 332 6.15 16.45 -7.83
CA LEU A 332 7.58 16.72 -7.91
C LEU A 332 7.98 17.54 -6.69
N HIS A 333 8.95 17.04 -5.94
CA HIS A 333 9.55 17.78 -4.85
C HIS A 333 10.85 18.45 -5.28
N VAL A 334 11.04 19.69 -4.83
CA VAL A 334 12.29 20.44 -4.95
C VAL A 334 12.77 20.78 -3.55
N TRP A 335 13.82 20.09 -3.14
CA TRP A 335 14.40 20.20 -1.82
C TRP A 335 15.44 21.31 -1.73
N ARG A 336 15.79 21.66 -0.51
CA ARG A 336 16.89 22.56 -0.20
C ARG A 336 18.21 22.15 -0.88
N PRO A 337 19.08 23.12 -1.21
CA PRO A 337 20.39 22.85 -1.81
C PRO A 337 21.32 21.99 -0.95
N ASP A 338 21.17 21.99 0.37
CA ASP A 338 21.98 21.21 1.31
C ASP A 338 21.44 19.79 1.56
N MET A 339 20.41 19.35 0.82
CA MET A 339 19.88 18.00 0.91
C MET A 339 20.90 16.98 0.36
N PRO A 340 21.30 15.93 1.11
CA PRO A 340 22.40 15.03 0.73
C PRO A 340 22.28 14.34 -0.63
N ASN A 341 21.05 14.04 -1.06
CA ASN A 341 20.75 13.36 -2.33
C ASN A 341 20.46 14.36 -3.48
N GLY A 342 20.72 15.65 -3.28
CA GLY A 342 20.46 16.72 -4.24
C GLY A 342 18.98 17.16 -4.31
N PRO A 343 18.66 18.26 -5.00
CA PRO A 343 17.34 18.91 -4.90
C PRO A 343 16.15 18.08 -5.42
N TYR A 344 16.39 17.03 -6.21
CA TYR A 344 15.36 16.12 -6.74
C TYR A 344 15.50 14.67 -6.22
N GLY A 345 16.43 14.44 -5.30
CA GLY A 345 16.65 13.15 -4.69
C GLY A 345 15.53 12.72 -3.75
N GLU A 346 15.59 11.49 -3.28
CA GLU A 346 14.73 11.04 -2.19
C GLU A 346 15.08 11.78 -0.90
N LEU A 347 14.05 12.11 -0.12
CA LEU A 347 14.21 12.82 1.13
C LEU A 347 14.96 11.94 2.13
N ASP A 348 16.18 12.33 2.52
CA ASP A 348 16.98 11.53 3.45
C ASP A 348 16.44 11.63 4.89
N ASP A 349 15.91 10.52 5.41
CA ASP A 349 15.33 10.46 6.77
C ASP A 349 16.33 10.84 7.87
N ARG A 350 17.62 10.53 7.70
CA ARG A 350 18.64 10.84 8.71
C ARG A 350 18.87 12.35 8.76
N TRP A 351 18.87 13.01 7.62
CA TRP A 351 18.96 14.45 7.48
C TRP A 351 17.72 15.14 8.08
N VAL A 352 16.51 14.67 7.76
CA VAL A 352 15.27 15.19 8.38
C VAL A 352 15.31 15.03 9.90
N LYS A 353 15.72 13.87 10.42
CA LYS A 353 15.85 13.64 11.87
C LYS A 353 16.87 14.57 12.53
N LYS A 354 17.99 14.89 11.85
CA LYS A 354 18.96 15.89 12.34
C LYS A 354 18.34 17.28 12.40
N ILE A 355 17.59 17.70 11.38
CA ILE A 355 16.86 18.97 11.38
C ILE A 355 15.84 19.01 12.53
N GLN A 356 15.05 17.96 12.70
CA GLN A 356 14.06 17.84 13.79
C GLN A 356 14.71 17.91 15.18
N ALA A 357 15.92 17.34 15.33
CA ALA A 357 16.72 17.43 16.54
C ALA A 357 17.42 18.79 16.74
N GLY A 358 17.38 19.69 15.75
CA GLY A 358 18.06 20.99 15.77
C GLY A 358 19.59 20.88 15.63
N GLN A 359 20.07 19.84 14.94
CA GLN A 359 21.49 19.50 14.76
C GLN A 359 22.00 19.75 13.34
N ALA A 360 21.20 20.41 12.50
CA ALA A 360 21.47 20.69 11.09
C ALA A 360 21.64 22.18 10.85
#